data_AF-A0A651I609-F1
#
_entry.id   AF-A0A651I609-F1
#
_cell.length_a   1.000
_cell.length_b   1.000
_cell.length_c   1.000
_cell.angle_alpha   90.00
_cell.angle_beta   90.00
_cell.angle_gamma   90.00
#
_symmetry.space_group_name_H-M   'P 1'
#
loop_
_entity.id
_entity.type
_entity.pdbx_description
1 polymer ?
#
loop_
_entity_poly.entity_id
_entity_poly.type
_entity_poly.pdbx_seq_one_letter_code
_entity_poly.pdbx_strand_id
1 'polypeptide(L)'
;ENKDLNIFNTSCVLASKETTTDAGFQRVEAVVAHEYFHNWTGNRITCRDWFQLSLKEGFTVLRDSQFSADQNSPTIKRIEDVNVLRTMQFAEDAGPMAHPVRPDSYIEISNFYTLTVYEKGAAVVGMIHTLLGPERFRKGSDLYFERHDGEAVTCDDFVAAMEEASGVDLQQFRLWYSQAGTPRVEVEEHYDDVTLDYRLTLRQSCPATPGQPEKQPFHIPVAVGLIGQDGIEMLGDAGRANGFDVTVESATEVENPKGDGTLVLHLKEAEQTFLFRNVPARPVLSFLRDFSAPIRVGMRHRREDLIVQMASDADGFARWDAAQTFFSELILERVANPEQEFDNRLEGVVGRLLEAALLAPDDGEAKALLAALLTLPAEEYLGQQMHVVDVAGLHAAREGLRERIGTRFAERLLAIFEANREGDYTPDAVGFARRTLCNLALAYLVLAPEGDGLELAEQQYKHADNMTDRLAALRVVAWSKREAAAPVAERLLADFLDRYRSEALVVDQWFATQALSAAPGTLGRVKALTKHEAFDARNPNKIRSLVGAFCSQNPVCFHAEDGSGYAFLVDWVIDLNASNPQIGARLLTPLTRWQRYDEARQAKMRAALERVAAVEDLSRDIYEVVSKSLKA
;
A
#
# COMPACT_ATOMS: atom_id res chain seq x y z
N GLU A 1 -8.91 -21.66 5.94
CA GLU A 1 -8.98 -21.96 7.39
C GLU A 1 -9.80 -23.20 7.80
N ASN A 2 -9.84 -24.30 7.01
CA ASN A 2 -10.62 -25.49 7.41
C ASN A 2 -10.17 -25.99 8.80
N LYS A 3 -11.14 -26.18 9.70
CA LYS A 3 -10.87 -26.51 11.11
C LYS A 3 -9.92 -27.71 11.22
N ASP A 4 -8.79 -27.49 11.89
CA ASP A 4 -7.72 -28.46 12.14
C ASP A 4 -7.06 -29.09 10.89
N LEU A 5 -7.38 -28.59 9.67
CA LEU A 5 -6.85 -29.12 8.40
C LEU A 5 -6.73 -28.01 7.34
N ASN A 6 -5.93 -26.98 7.64
CA ASN A 6 -5.67 -25.90 6.69
C ASN A 6 -5.04 -26.43 5.39
N ILE A 7 -5.55 -25.96 4.25
CA ILE A 7 -5.03 -26.27 2.91
C ILE A 7 -4.44 -24.99 2.34
N PHE A 8 -3.15 -24.99 2.05
CA PHE A 8 -2.44 -23.81 1.55
C PHE A 8 -2.03 -23.96 0.08
N ASN A 9 -1.98 -22.84 -0.62
CA ASN A 9 -1.20 -22.73 -1.85
C ASN A 9 0.28 -22.93 -1.51
N THR A 10 1.04 -23.67 -2.32
CA THR A 10 2.46 -23.93 -2.07
C THR A 10 3.30 -22.65 -1.95
N SER A 11 2.91 -21.57 -2.64
CA SER A 11 3.54 -20.25 -2.55
C SER A 11 3.39 -19.56 -1.18
N CYS A 12 2.58 -20.12 -0.28
CA CYS A 12 2.36 -19.61 1.06
C CYS A 12 2.95 -20.54 2.15
N VAL A 13 3.78 -21.52 1.78
CA VAL A 13 4.36 -22.49 2.74
C VAL A 13 5.82 -22.82 2.41
N LEU A 14 6.12 -23.11 1.14
CA LEU A 14 7.46 -23.53 0.75
C LEU A 14 8.38 -22.31 0.71
N ALA A 15 9.34 -22.25 1.63
CA ALA A 15 10.31 -21.17 1.71
C ALA A 15 11.73 -21.69 1.94
N SER A 16 12.68 -21.20 1.15
CA SER A 16 14.12 -21.39 1.36
C SER A 16 14.87 -20.15 0.88
N LYS A 17 16.06 -19.90 1.45
CA LYS A 17 16.85 -18.73 1.05
C LYS A 17 17.18 -18.71 -0.45
N GLU A 18 17.31 -19.87 -1.07
CA GLU A 18 17.70 -20.01 -2.47
C GLU A 18 16.56 -19.76 -3.45
N THR A 19 15.30 -19.86 -3.01
CA THR A 19 14.11 -19.80 -3.90
C THR A 19 13.09 -18.74 -3.49
N THR A 20 13.22 -18.17 -2.29
CA THR A 20 12.20 -17.28 -1.70
C THR A 20 12.84 -15.96 -1.29
N THR A 21 12.26 -14.86 -1.76
CA THR A 21 12.68 -13.51 -1.36
C THR A 21 12.22 -13.18 0.05
N ASP A 22 12.75 -12.10 0.63
CA ASP A 22 12.37 -11.59 1.96
C ASP A 22 10.85 -11.36 2.06
N ALA A 23 10.28 -10.60 1.11
CA ALA A 23 8.83 -10.41 0.99
C ALA A 23 8.06 -11.73 0.83
N GLY A 24 8.70 -12.78 0.30
CA GLY A 24 8.12 -14.12 0.20
C GLY A 24 8.09 -14.83 1.56
N PHE A 25 9.17 -14.74 2.35
CA PHE A 25 9.22 -15.24 3.72
C PHE A 25 8.18 -14.55 4.60
N GLN A 26 8.11 -13.21 4.56
CA GLN A 26 7.11 -12.44 5.31
C GLN A 26 5.68 -12.79 4.88
N ARG A 27 5.44 -13.03 3.59
CA ARG A 27 4.13 -13.50 3.10
C ARG A 27 3.78 -14.90 3.61
N VAL A 28 4.74 -15.84 3.65
CA VAL A 28 4.51 -17.17 4.23
C VAL A 28 4.14 -17.04 5.70
N GLU A 29 4.92 -16.26 6.45
CA GLU A 29 4.67 -15.97 7.87
C GLU A 29 3.26 -15.39 8.09
N ALA A 30 2.92 -14.31 7.38
CA ALA A 30 1.64 -13.62 7.53
C ALA A 30 0.45 -14.54 7.19
N VAL A 31 0.51 -15.30 6.09
CA VAL A 31 -0.59 -16.18 5.68
C VAL A 31 -0.73 -17.36 6.64
N VAL A 32 0.35 -17.97 7.11
CA VAL A 32 0.26 -19.04 8.10
C VAL A 32 -0.37 -18.54 9.40
N ALA A 33 0.02 -17.34 9.86
CA ALA A 33 -0.55 -16.72 11.04
C ALA A 33 -2.04 -16.36 10.87
N HIS A 34 -2.41 -15.78 9.72
CA HIS A 34 -3.79 -15.48 9.35
C HIS A 34 -4.70 -16.70 9.49
N GLU A 35 -4.32 -17.81 8.84
CA GLU A 35 -5.08 -19.05 8.87
C GLU A 35 -5.09 -19.72 10.25
N TYR A 36 -4.07 -19.48 11.08
CA TYR A 36 -4.05 -19.90 12.48
C TYR A 36 -5.01 -19.06 13.34
N PHE A 37 -5.04 -17.74 13.14
CA PHE A 37 -5.90 -16.83 13.89
C PHE A 37 -7.38 -17.03 13.62
N HIS A 38 -7.74 -17.41 12.39
CA HIS A 38 -9.08 -17.84 12.04
C HIS A 38 -9.62 -18.97 12.92
N ASN A 39 -8.77 -19.76 13.59
CA ASN A 39 -9.21 -20.75 14.55
C ASN A 39 -10.15 -20.17 15.61
N TRP A 40 -9.93 -18.92 16.01
CA TRP A 40 -10.83 -18.15 16.89
C TRP A 40 -11.73 -17.20 16.10
N THR A 41 -11.14 -16.33 15.29
CA THR A 41 -11.85 -15.26 14.56
C THR A 41 -12.31 -15.74 13.18
N GLY A 42 -13.21 -16.72 13.17
CA GLY A 42 -13.81 -17.29 11.95
C GLY A 42 -14.36 -18.70 12.14
N ASN A 43 -13.69 -19.51 12.98
CA ASN A 43 -14.05 -20.90 13.23
C ASN A 43 -14.80 -21.10 14.56
N ARG A 44 -14.21 -20.74 15.70
CA ARG A 44 -14.89 -20.84 17.01
C ARG A 44 -16.10 -19.90 17.05
N ILE A 45 -15.93 -18.71 16.49
CA ILE A 45 -17.01 -17.74 16.28
C ILE A 45 -17.07 -17.47 14.78
N THR A 46 -18.18 -17.83 14.15
CA THR A 46 -18.30 -17.78 12.69
C THR A 46 -19.35 -16.76 12.23
N CYS A 47 -19.50 -16.58 10.92
CA CYS A 47 -20.44 -15.64 10.33
C CYS A 47 -21.86 -16.22 10.33
N ARG A 48 -22.85 -15.49 10.87
CA ARG A 48 -24.28 -15.85 10.78
C ARG A 48 -24.75 -16.00 9.32
N ASP A 49 -24.27 -15.11 8.47
CA ASP A 49 -24.52 -15.06 7.03
C ASP A 49 -23.33 -14.40 6.32
N TRP A 50 -23.25 -14.56 5.00
CA TRP A 50 -22.11 -14.08 4.21
C TRP A 50 -21.97 -12.56 4.12
N PHE A 51 -23.01 -11.79 4.46
CA PHE A 51 -22.86 -10.33 4.55
C PHE A 51 -21.94 -9.95 5.71
N GLN A 52 -21.83 -10.80 6.73
CA GLN A 52 -20.93 -10.62 7.87
C GLN A 52 -19.49 -11.01 7.58
N LEU A 53 -19.08 -11.22 6.31
CA LEU A 53 -17.73 -11.71 5.99
C LEU A 53 -16.62 -10.87 6.63
N SER A 54 -16.77 -9.53 6.66
CA SER A 54 -15.78 -8.64 7.27
C SER A 54 -15.63 -8.81 8.80
N LEU A 55 -16.59 -9.43 9.48
CA LEU A 55 -16.44 -9.81 10.89
C LEU A 55 -15.21 -10.71 11.09
N LYS A 56 -15.12 -11.78 10.31
CA LYS A 56 -14.00 -12.72 10.42
C LYS A 56 -12.78 -12.21 9.66
N GLU A 57 -12.96 -11.62 8.48
CA GLU A 57 -11.84 -11.21 7.63
C GLU A 57 -11.17 -9.96 8.16
N GLY A 58 -11.92 -8.89 8.43
CA GLY A 58 -11.34 -7.64 8.94
C GLY A 58 -10.63 -7.84 10.28
N PHE A 59 -11.23 -8.60 11.21
CA PHE A 59 -10.57 -8.87 12.50
C PHE A 59 -9.35 -9.79 12.36
N THR A 60 -9.40 -10.80 11.49
CA THR A 60 -8.25 -11.69 11.28
C THR A 60 -7.09 -10.99 10.55
N VAL A 61 -7.40 -10.15 9.56
CA VAL A 61 -6.39 -9.31 8.87
C VAL A 61 -5.71 -8.35 9.84
N LEU A 62 -6.46 -7.70 10.74
CA LEU A 62 -5.83 -6.88 11.78
C LEU A 62 -4.86 -7.70 12.65
N ARG A 63 -5.24 -8.94 13.01
CA ARG A 63 -4.42 -9.81 13.87
C ARG A 63 -3.15 -10.30 13.15
N ASP A 64 -3.23 -10.66 11.87
CA ASP A 64 -2.02 -11.01 11.12
C ASP A 64 -1.11 -9.79 10.91
N SER A 65 -1.70 -8.60 10.71
CA SER A 65 -0.94 -7.36 10.58
C SER A 65 -0.19 -7.04 11.87
N GLN A 66 -0.85 -7.12 13.02
CA GLN A 66 -0.22 -6.95 14.33
C GLN A 66 0.87 -7.99 14.59
N PHE A 67 0.63 -9.26 14.23
CA PHE A 67 1.65 -10.30 14.34
C PHE A 67 2.88 -10.02 13.46
N SER A 68 2.68 -9.67 12.18
CA SER A 68 3.78 -9.34 11.28
C SER A 68 4.54 -8.08 11.71
N ALA A 69 3.85 -7.09 12.29
CA ALA A 69 4.46 -5.93 12.92
C ALA A 69 5.37 -6.34 14.10
N ASP A 70 4.88 -7.19 15.00
CA ASP A 70 5.62 -7.68 16.16
C ASP A 70 6.84 -8.56 15.78
N GLN A 71 6.74 -9.32 14.68
CA GLN A 71 7.85 -10.18 14.21
C GLN A 71 8.91 -9.41 13.41
N ASN A 72 8.52 -8.30 12.76
CA ASN A 72 9.37 -7.59 11.81
C ASN A 72 9.55 -6.12 12.19
N SER A 73 8.93 -5.23 11.42
CA SER A 73 8.99 -3.79 11.59
C SER A 73 7.56 -3.25 11.62
N PRO A 74 7.10 -2.70 12.77
CA PRO A 74 5.75 -2.14 12.88
C PRO A 74 5.48 -1.04 11.88
N THR A 75 6.44 -0.11 11.68
CA THR A 75 6.26 1.00 10.74
C THR A 75 6.16 0.49 9.30
N ILE A 76 7.01 -0.47 8.91
CA ILE A 76 6.99 -0.98 7.53
C ILE A 76 5.71 -1.77 7.26
N LYS A 77 5.27 -2.62 8.19
CA LYS A 77 3.99 -3.32 8.02
C LYS A 77 2.84 -2.34 7.87
N ARG A 78 2.84 -1.24 8.64
CA ARG A 78 1.82 -0.21 8.49
C ARG A 78 1.87 0.46 7.12
N ILE A 79 3.07 0.81 6.65
CA ILE A 79 3.27 1.40 5.32
C ILE A 79 2.73 0.47 4.22
N GLU A 80 2.99 -0.83 4.30
CA GLU A 80 2.51 -1.83 3.34
C GLU A 80 0.98 -1.89 3.30
N ASP A 81 0.32 -1.97 4.46
CA ASP A 81 -1.14 -2.04 4.56
C ASP A 81 -1.80 -0.78 4.01
N VAL A 82 -1.25 0.38 4.37
CA VAL A 82 -1.79 1.67 3.92
C VAL A 82 -1.57 1.89 2.43
N ASN A 83 -0.45 1.40 1.86
CA ASN A 83 -0.25 1.44 0.42
C ASN A 83 -1.32 0.63 -0.32
N VAL A 84 -1.67 -0.57 0.15
CA VAL A 84 -2.74 -1.37 -0.44
C VAL A 84 -4.08 -0.62 -0.38
N LEU A 85 -4.38 0.00 0.76
CA LEU A 85 -5.59 0.80 0.92
C LEU A 85 -5.64 1.97 -0.07
N ARG A 86 -4.59 2.80 -0.13
CA ARG A 86 -4.58 4.03 -0.95
C ARG A 86 -4.53 3.77 -2.45
N THR A 87 -3.83 2.72 -2.88
CA THR A 87 -3.62 2.43 -4.32
C THR A 87 -4.74 1.59 -4.92
N MET A 88 -5.24 0.61 -4.17
CA MET A 88 -6.19 -0.37 -4.68
C MET A 88 -7.57 -0.25 -4.03
N GLN A 89 -7.67 -0.23 -2.70
CA GLN A 89 -8.97 -0.23 -2.02
C GLN A 89 -9.74 1.08 -2.25
N PHE A 90 -9.08 2.23 -2.17
CA PHE A 90 -9.70 3.54 -2.45
C PHE A 90 -10.21 3.65 -3.89
N ALA A 91 -9.58 2.94 -4.84
CA ALA A 91 -10.06 2.88 -6.21
C ALA A 91 -11.29 1.97 -6.34
N GLU A 92 -11.35 0.87 -5.58
CA GLU A 92 -12.54 0.01 -5.48
C GLU A 92 -13.73 0.77 -4.87
N ASP A 93 -13.51 1.51 -3.78
CA ASP A 93 -14.51 2.31 -3.06
C ASP A 93 -15.05 3.51 -3.86
N ALA A 94 -14.29 3.98 -4.86
CA ALA A 94 -14.70 5.03 -5.79
C ALA A 94 -15.30 4.47 -7.09
N GLY A 95 -15.21 3.16 -7.30
CA GLY A 95 -15.59 2.50 -8.54
C GLY A 95 -17.05 2.01 -8.57
N PRO A 96 -17.48 1.42 -9.69
CA PRO A 96 -18.83 0.86 -9.84
C PRO A 96 -19.09 -0.37 -8.95
N MET A 97 -18.02 -0.94 -8.39
CA MET A 97 -18.06 -2.06 -7.45
C MET A 97 -18.11 -1.61 -5.99
N ALA A 98 -18.16 -0.30 -5.69
CA ALA A 98 -18.15 0.19 -4.32
C ALA A 98 -19.27 -0.41 -3.48
N HIS A 99 -18.92 -0.88 -2.29
CA HIS A 99 -19.84 -1.45 -1.30
C HIS A 99 -19.31 -1.17 0.11
N PRO A 100 -20.15 -1.15 1.15
CA PRO A 100 -19.66 -1.07 2.53
C PRO A 100 -18.91 -2.36 2.93
N VAL A 101 -18.16 -2.32 4.04
CA VAL A 101 -17.44 -3.52 4.54
C VAL A 101 -18.40 -4.65 4.94
N ARG A 102 -19.67 -4.34 5.26
CA ARG A 102 -20.77 -5.30 5.37
C ARG A 102 -21.76 -5.04 4.21
N PRO A 103 -21.62 -5.74 3.06
CA PRO A 103 -22.42 -5.48 1.86
C PRO A 103 -23.93 -5.62 2.07
N ASP A 104 -24.73 -4.86 1.31
CA ASP A 104 -26.20 -4.95 1.34
C ASP A 104 -26.76 -5.99 0.34
N SER A 105 -26.01 -6.32 -0.73
CA SER A 105 -26.41 -7.30 -1.76
C SER A 105 -25.20 -7.81 -2.55
N TYR A 106 -25.32 -9.03 -3.11
CA TYR A 106 -24.34 -9.61 -4.04
C TYR A 106 -25.04 -10.50 -5.09
N ILE A 107 -24.39 -10.71 -6.24
CA ILE A 107 -24.82 -11.73 -7.23
C ILE A 107 -24.05 -13.02 -6.98
N GLU A 108 -22.71 -12.96 -7.04
CA GLU A 108 -21.82 -14.08 -6.73
C GLU A 108 -20.93 -13.72 -5.52
N ILE A 109 -20.94 -14.57 -4.50
CA ILE A 109 -20.20 -14.30 -3.26
C ILE A 109 -18.68 -14.29 -3.47
N SER A 110 -18.18 -15.02 -4.48
CA SER A 110 -16.77 -15.04 -4.89
C SER A 110 -16.24 -13.65 -5.24
N ASN A 111 -17.11 -12.76 -5.73
CA ASN A 111 -16.77 -11.39 -6.09
C ASN A 111 -16.70 -10.43 -4.89
N PHE A 112 -17.04 -10.87 -3.68
CA PHE A 112 -16.99 -10.08 -2.44
C PHE A 112 -15.81 -10.45 -1.52
N TYR A 113 -14.91 -11.29 -2.01
CA TYR A 113 -13.56 -11.44 -1.46
C TYR A 113 -12.70 -10.25 -1.92
N THR A 114 -13.05 -9.06 -1.45
CA THR A 114 -12.55 -7.78 -1.93
C THR A 114 -11.64 -7.08 -0.93
N LEU A 115 -10.86 -6.11 -1.41
CA LEU A 115 -10.00 -5.28 -0.57
C LEU A 115 -10.83 -4.49 0.45
N THR A 116 -12.06 -4.14 0.11
CA THR A 116 -12.98 -3.47 1.02
C THR A 116 -13.39 -4.38 2.20
N VAL A 117 -13.70 -5.65 1.97
CA VAL A 117 -14.07 -6.57 3.06
C VAL A 117 -12.89 -6.90 3.97
N TYR A 118 -11.70 -7.11 3.38
CA TYR A 118 -10.48 -7.51 4.07
C TYR A 118 -9.74 -6.30 4.66
N GLU A 119 -9.15 -5.46 3.80
CA GLU A 119 -8.21 -4.41 4.18
C GLU A 119 -8.93 -3.22 4.84
N LYS A 120 -10.02 -2.72 4.24
CA LYS A 120 -10.82 -1.67 4.89
C LYS A 120 -11.54 -2.22 6.11
N GLY A 121 -11.96 -3.49 6.09
CA GLY A 121 -12.46 -4.19 7.28
C GLY A 121 -11.46 -4.16 8.43
N ALA A 122 -10.20 -4.48 8.16
CA ALA A 122 -9.12 -4.40 9.13
C ALA A 122 -8.86 -2.97 9.62
N ALA A 123 -8.91 -1.98 8.73
CA ALA A 123 -8.81 -0.57 9.11
C ALA A 123 -9.98 -0.13 10.02
N VAL A 124 -11.20 -0.64 9.81
CA VAL A 124 -12.36 -0.40 10.69
C VAL A 124 -12.15 -1.01 12.07
N VAL A 125 -11.67 -2.24 12.17
CA VAL A 125 -11.33 -2.84 13.48
C VAL A 125 -10.15 -2.09 14.13
N GLY A 126 -9.17 -1.66 13.32
CA GLY A 126 -8.03 -0.85 13.76
C GLY A 126 -8.45 0.51 14.33
N MET A 127 -9.47 1.15 13.76
CA MET A 127 -10.04 2.38 14.32
C MET A 127 -10.69 2.15 15.69
N ILE A 128 -11.36 1.01 15.92
CA ILE A 128 -11.86 0.64 17.25
C ILE A 128 -10.68 0.48 18.21
N HIS A 129 -9.61 -0.21 17.80
CA HIS A 129 -8.40 -0.32 18.60
C HIS A 129 -7.78 1.05 18.94
N THR A 130 -7.74 1.98 17.98
CA THR A 130 -7.25 3.37 18.18
C THR A 130 -8.12 4.14 19.19
N LEU A 131 -9.44 4.05 19.08
CA LEU A 131 -10.39 4.72 19.99
C LEU A 131 -10.36 4.15 21.40
N LEU A 132 -10.17 2.84 21.55
CA LEU A 132 -10.25 2.15 22.84
C LEU A 132 -8.90 2.08 23.55
N GLY A 133 -7.80 2.13 22.79
CA GLY A 133 -6.48 1.75 23.27
C GLY A 133 -6.34 0.25 23.53
N PRO A 134 -5.10 -0.23 23.72
CA PRO A 134 -4.79 -1.67 23.77
C PRO A 134 -5.51 -2.40 24.91
N GLU A 135 -5.60 -1.79 26.09
CA GLU A 135 -6.21 -2.42 27.26
C GLU A 135 -7.72 -2.62 27.12
N ARG A 136 -8.45 -1.60 26.67
CA ARG A 136 -9.91 -1.70 26.52
C ARG A 136 -10.28 -2.55 25.32
N PHE A 137 -9.52 -2.47 24.22
CA PHE A 137 -9.70 -3.36 23.07
C PHE A 137 -9.51 -4.83 23.44
N ARG A 138 -8.51 -5.13 24.29
CA ARG A 138 -8.33 -6.50 24.80
C ARG A 138 -9.53 -6.96 25.62
N LYS A 139 -10.02 -6.13 26.55
CA LYS A 139 -11.22 -6.46 27.36
C LYS A 139 -12.45 -6.70 26.49
N GLY A 140 -12.65 -5.88 25.45
CA GLY A 140 -13.75 -6.08 24.49
C GLY A 140 -13.60 -7.37 23.67
N SER A 141 -12.37 -7.71 23.26
CA SER A 141 -12.09 -8.99 22.61
C SER A 141 -12.38 -10.18 23.53
N ASP A 142 -11.98 -10.10 24.81
CA ASP A 142 -12.26 -11.14 25.80
C ASP A 142 -13.75 -11.34 26.00
N LEU A 143 -14.51 -10.25 26.14
CA LEU A 143 -15.96 -10.29 26.25
C LEU A 143 -16.63 -10.88 25.01
N TYR A 144 -16.15 -10.52 23.82
CA TYR A 144 -16.62 -11.09 22.55
C TYR A 144 -16.39 -12.60 22.51
N PHE A 145 -15.21 -13.08 22.90
CA PHE A 145 -14.90 -14.51 22.95
C PHE A 145 -15.72 -15.25 24.01
N GLU A 146 -15.88 -14.67 25.21
CA GLU A 146 -16.67 -15.28 26.29
C GLU A 146 -18.13 -15.49 25.89
N ARG A 147 -18.71 -14.53 25.16
CA ARG A 147 -20.14 -14.54 24.81
C ARG A 147 -20.48 -15.45 23.64
N HIS A 148 -19.65 -15.43 22.62
CA HIS A 148 -20.05 -15.92 21.29
C HIS A 148 -19.29 -17.16 20.84
N ASP A 149 -18.47 -17.75 21.72
CA ASP A 149 -17.80 -19.01 21.44
C ASP A 149 -18.79 -20.14 21.10
N GLY A 150 -18.63 -20.74 19.92
CA GLY A 150 -19.52 -21.77 19.39
C GLY A 150 -20.71 -21.24 18.59
N GLU A 151 -20.82 -19.92 18.39
CA GLU A 151 -21.94 -19.28 17.71
C GLU A 151 -21.58 -18.74 16.32
N ALA A 152 -22.63 -18.50 15.52
CA ALA A 152 -22.55 -17.75 14.27
C ALA A 152 -23.18 -16.36 14.47
N VAL A 153 -22.37 -15.30 14.41
CA VAL A 153 -22.73 -13.94 14.87
C VAL A 153 -22.57 -12.88 13.78
N THR A 154 -22.79 -11.62 14.15
CA THR A 154 -22.77 -10.46 13.25
C THR A 154 -21.68 -9.46 13.59
N CYS A 155 -21.41 -8.53 12.67
CA CYS A 155 -20.53 -7.39 12.96
C CYS A 155 -21.02 -6.54 14.14
N ASP A 156 -22.34 -6.45 14.34
CA ASP A 156 -22.93 -5.64 15.40
C ASP A 156 -22.66 -6.25 16.79
N ASP A 157 -22.60 -7.59 16.89
CA ASP A 157 -22.25 -8.30 18.13
C ASP A 157 -20.81 -8.01 18.57
N PHE A 158 -19.88 -7.96 17.61
CA PHE A 158 -18.49 -7.58 17.88
C PHE A 158 -18.37 -6.14 18.38
N VAL A 159 -19.03 -5.19 17.71
CA VAL A 159 -19.01 -3.78 18.13
C VAL A 159 -19.69 -3.60 19.50
N ALA A 160 -20.77 -4.33 19.77
CA ALA A 160 -21.46 -4.29 21.06
C ALA A 160 -20.57 -4.78 22.22
N ALA A 161 -19.80 -5.85 22.01
CA ALA A 161 -18.84 -6.32 23.01
C ALA A 161 -17.72 -5.29 23.29
N MET A 162 -17.24 -4.62 22.24
CA MET A 162 -16.24 -3.55 22.37
C MET A 162 -16.80 -2.33 23.11
N GLU A 163 -17.99 -1.88 22.76
CA GLU A 163 -18.70 -0.76 23.39
C GLU A 163 -18.96 -1.04 24.88
N GLU A 164 -19.49 -2.22 25.22
CA GLU A 164 -19.79 -2.58 26.60
C GLU A 164 -18.54 -2.70 27.48
N ALA A 165 -17.50 -3.38 27.00
CA ALA A 165 -16.30 -3.61 27.80
C ALA A 165 -15.47 -2.33 28.00
N SER A 166 -15.56 -1.38 27.07
CA SER A 166 -14.79 -0.14 27.10
C SER A 166 -15.54 1.04 27.73
N GLY A 167 -16.88 1.03 27.67
CA GLY A 167 -17.73 2.18 28.01
C GLY A 167 -17.67 3.33 27.00
N VAL A 168 -16.99 3.17 25.86
CA VAL A 168 -16.93 4.15 24.78
C VAL A 168 -18.14 3.96 23.87
N ASP A 169 -18.89 5.03 23.62
CA ASP A 169 -20.03 5.02 22.70
C ASP A 169 -19.55 4.82 21.25
N LEU A 170 -19.96 3.71 20.63
CA LEU A 170 -19.67 3.34 19.26
C LEU A 170 -20.94 3.34 18.39
N GLN A 171 -22.03 3.99 18.82
CA GLN A 171 -23.28 4.04 18.06
C GLN A 171 -23.08 4.66 16.68
N GLN A 172 -22.47 5.85 16.62
CA GLN A 172 -22.15 6.50 15.33
C GLN A 172 -21.08 5.74 14.56
N PHE A 173 -20.14 5.07 15.26
CA PHE A 173 -19.07 4.30 14.62
C PHE A 173 -19.61 3.18 13.71
N ARG A 174 -20.79 2.62 14.03
CA ARG A 174 -21.45 1.59 13.20
C ARG A 174 -21.75 2.04 11.76
N LEU A 175 -21.72 3.34 11.46
CA LEU A 175 -21.81 3.85 10.09
C LEU A 175 -20.69 3.35 9.18
N TRP A 176 -19.50 3.01 9.72
CA TRP A 176 -18.41 2.40 8.95
C TRP A 176 -18.77 1.04 8.36
N TYR A 177 -19.70 0.31 8.98
CA TYR A 177 -20.18 -0.98 8.48
C TYR A 177 -21.27 -0.84 7.41
N SER A 178 -21.90 0.32 7.27
CA SER A 178 -23.08 0.51 6.39
C SER A 178 -22.88 1.53 5.28
N GLN A 179 -21.89 2.42 5.37
CA GLN A 179 -21.60 3.41 4.33
C GLN A 179 -20.36 3.02 3.51
N ALA A 180 -20.53 2.87 2.21
CA ALA A 180 -19.45 2.69 1.23
C ALA A 180 -18.70 4.00 0.96
N GLY A 181 -17.57 3.90 0.25
CA GLY A 181 -16.79 5.05 -0.18
C GLY A 181 -15.74 5.48 0.83
N THR A 182 -14.83 6.32 0.36
CA THR A 182 -13.71 6.85 1.15
C THR A 182 -14.02 8.28 1.61
N PRO A 183 -14.15 8.55 2.92
CA PRO A 183 -14.37 9.91 3.41
C PRO A 183 -13.19 10.83 3.07
N ARG A 184 -13.48 12.12 2.90
CA ARG A 184 -12.51 13.19 2.71
C ARG A 184 -12.58 14.14 3.89
N VAL A 185 -11.43 14.45 4.49
CA VAL A 185 -11.30 15.45 5.55
C VAL A 185 -10.45 16.61 5.07
N GLU A 186 -11.05 17.80 5.01
CA GLU A 186 -10.31 19.05 4.79
C GLU A 186 -9.75 19.56 6.11
N VAL A 187 -8.50 19.99 6.08
CA VAL A 187 -7.75 20.47 7.24
C VAL A 187 -7.44 21.96 7.08
N GLU A 188 -7.88 22.76 8.03
CA GLU A 188 -7.58 24.18 8.11
C GLU A 188 -6.88 24.51 9.43
N GLU A 189 -5.73 25.16 9.33
CA GLU A 189 -4.87 25.51 10.46
C GLU A 189 -4.82 27.03 10.64
N HIS A 190 -4.89 27.49 11.88
CA HIS A 190 -4.65 28.89 12.23
C HIS A 190 -3.84 28.97 13.52
N TYR A 191 -2.76 29.76 13.52
CA TYR A 191 -1.95 30.01 14.70
C TYR A 191 -1.95 31.51 15.01
N ASP A 192 -2.23 31.85 16.26
CA ASP A 192 -2.17 33.21 16.80
C ASP A 192 -0.92 33.34 17.68
N ASP A 193 0.02 34.19 17.25
CA ASP A 193 1.30 34.41 17.93
C ASP A 193 1.19 35.32 19.17
N VAL A 194 0.04 35.97 19.38
CA VAL A 194 -0.25 36.80 20.55
C VAL A 194 -0.88 35.95 21.65
N THR A 195 -1.87 35.11 21.33
CA THR A 195 -2.53 34.25 22.32
C THR A 195 -1.86 32.89 22.49
N LEU A 196 -0.93 32.52 21.60
CA LEU A 196 -0.31 31.20 21.54
C LEU A 196 -1.33 30.08 21.32
N ASP A 197 -2.40 30.40 20.60
CA ASP A 197 -3.46 29.46 20.25
C ASP A 197 -3.19 28.86 18.87
N TYR A 198 -3.22 27.52 18.79
CA TYR A 198 -3.25 26.79 17.54
C TYR A 198 -4.64 26.16 17.34
N ARG A 199 -5.33 26.55 16.28
CA ARG A 199 -6.69 26.13 15.95
C ARG A 199 -6.65 25.19 14.75
N LEU A 200 -7.17 24.00 14.93
CA LEU A 200 -7.32 22.98 13.90
C LEU A 200 -8.80 22.79 13.60
N THR A 201 -9.24 23.18 12.40
CA THR A 201 -10.63 22.96 11.94
C THR A 201 -10.66 21.85 10.90
N LEU A 202 -11.44 20.83 11.18
CA LEU A 202 -11.58 19.63 10.35
C LEU A 202 -12.99 19.57 9.77
N ARG A 203 -13.09 19.33 8.45
CA ARG A 203 -14.38 19.18 7.76
C ARG A 203 -14.45 17.85 7.03
N GLN A 204 -15.36 16.98 7.43
CA GLN A 204 -15.55 15.68 6.78
C GLN A 204 -16.70 15.69 5.78
N SER A 205 -16.51 14.92 4.71
CA SER A 205 -17.53 14.59 3.72
C SER A 205 -17.26 13.21 3.13
N CYS A 206 -18.22 12.61 2.44
CA CYS A 206 -18.01 11.39 1.68
C CYS A 206 -18.78 11.48 0.35
N PRO A 207 -18.14 11.23 -0.81
CA PRO A 207 -18.84 11.23 -2.09
C PRO A 207 -19.96 10.18 -2.14
N ALA A 208 -21.00 10.48 -2.92
CA ALA A 208 -22.04 9.50 -3.22
C ALA A 208 -21.43 8.26 -3.91
N THR A 209 -21.97 7.09 -3.59
CA THR A 209 -21.59 5.82 -4.24
C THR A 209 -22.83 5.14 -4.83
N PRO A 210 -22.69 4.16 -5.75
CA PRO A 210 -23.83 3.41 -6.26
C PRO A 210 -24.72 2.88 -5.13
N GLY A 211 -26.03 3.16 -5.21
CA GLY A 211 -27.02 2.77 -4.19
C GLY A 211 -27.03 3.61 -2.90
N GLN A 212 -26.07 4.52 -2.69
CA GLN A 212 -25.96 5.36 -1.50
C GLN A 212 -25.71 6.84 -1.88
N PRO A 213 -26.75 7.58 -2.31
CA PRO A 213 -26.61 8.97 -2.76
C PRO A 213 -26.38 9.96 -1.61
N GLU A 214 -26.83 9.62 -0.40
CA GLU A 214 -26.67 10.42 0.81
C GLU A 214 -25.68 9.74 1.75
N LYS A 215 -24.82 10.54 2.40
CA LYS A 215 -23.80 10.08 3.35
C LYS A 215 -23.92 10.88 4.64
N GLN A 216 -23.90 10.18 5.77
CA GLN A 216 -23.87 10.79 7.10
C GLN A 216 -22.42 10.95 7.57
N PRO A 217 -22.13 11.94 8.45
CA PRO A 217 -20.82 12.07 9.09
C PRO A 217 -20.44 10.80 9.84
N PHE A 218 -19.21 10.35 9.63
CA PHE A 218 -18.62 9.21 10.32
C PHE A 218 -18.08 9.64 11.69
N HIS A 219 -17.84 8.67 12.57
CA HIS A 219 -16.96 8.86 13.73
C HIS A 219 -15.54 8.49 13.31
N ILE A 220 -14.71 9.50 13.05
CA ILE A 220 -13.34 9.37 12.53
C ILE A 220 -12.35 9.63 13.68
N PRO A 221 -11.55 8.64 14.12
CA PRO A 221 -10.42 8.89 15.01
C PRO A 221 -9.27 9.53 14.21
N VAL A 222 -8.89 10.75 14.59
CA VAL A 222 -7.80 11.48 13.93
C VAL A 222 -6.63 11.62 14.89
N ALA A 223 -5.61 10.78 14.71
CA ALA A 223 -4.37 10.83 15.49
C ALA A 223 -3.47 11.97 15.01
N VAL A 224 -3.01 12.83 15.92
CA VAL A 224 -2.19 14.01 15.60
C VAL A 224 -1.00 14.17 16.55
N GLY A 225 0.06 14.81 16.05
CA GLY A 225 1.20 15.34 16.81
C GLY A 225 1.49 16.79 16.43
N LEU A 226 2.23 17.52 17.28
CA LEU A 226 2.66 18.90 16.99
C LEU A 226 4.17 19.00 17.16
N ILE A 227 4.89 19.30 16.08
CA ILE A 227 6.34 19.30 16.06
C ILE A 227 6.84 20.74 15.92
N GLY A 228 7.86 21.10 16.70
CA GLY A 228 8.55 22.37 16.54
C GLY A 228 9.31 22.44 15.22
N GLN A 229 9.63 23.67 14.77
CA GLN A 229 10.48 23.86 13.60
C GLN A 229 11.91 23.33 13.80
N ASP A 230 12.31 23.11 15.05
CA ASP A 230 13.53 22.43 15.47
C ASP A 230 13.42 20.89 15.44
N GLY A 231 12.24 20.34 15.15
CA GLY A 231 11.96 18.91 15.12
C GLY A 231 11.60 18.32 16.48
N ILE A 232 11.40 19.13 17.52
CA ILE A 232 11.06 18.63 18.87
C ILE A 232 9.55 18.46 18.99
N GLU A 233 9.08 17.29 19.47
CA GLU A 233 7.67 17.05 19.78
C GLU A 233 7.20 17.99 20.91
N MET A 234 6.07 18.67 20.67
CA MET A 234 5.44 19.59 21.61
C MET A 234 4.37 18.92 22.48
N LEU A 235 3.83 17.78 22.03
CA LEU A 235 2.81 17.02 22.77
C LEU A 235 3.42 15.82 23.49
N GLY A 236 2.95 15.53 24.71
CA GLY A 236 3.34 14.35 25.49
C GLY A 236 2.17 13.73 26.23
N ASP A 237 2.45 13.06 27.35
CA ASP A 237 1.40 12.49 28.18
C ASP A 237 0.44 13.60 28.66
N ALA A 238 -0.86 13.39 28.46
CA ALA A 238 -1.90 14.40 28.65
C ALA A 238 -1.63 15.79 28.00
N GLY A 239 -0.89 15.84 26.87
CA GLY A 239 -0.53 17.09 26.19
C GLY A 239 0.75 17.75 26.72
N ARG A 240 1.48 17.09 27.62
CA ARG A 240 2.69 17.62 28.28
C ARG A 240 3.94 16.87 27.84
N ALA A 241 4.75 17.48 26.98
CA ALA A 241 6.11 17.02 26.68
C ALA A 241 7.10 18.18 26.71
N ASN A 242 8.37 17.86 27.02
CA ASN A 242 9.51 18.73 26.75
C ASN A 242 9.44 20.15 27.34
N GLY A 243 8.68 20.34 28.43
CA GLY A 243 8.53 21.63 29.10
C GLY A 243 7.37 22.50 28.60
N PHE A 244 6.53 21.99 27.69
CA PHE A 244 5.33 22.69 27.20
C PHE A 244 4.06 22.15 27.89
N ASP A 245 3.17 23.06 28.32
CA ASP A 245 1.87 22.73 28.95
C ASP A 245 0.74 23.04 27.96
N VAL A 246 0.69 22.25 26.88
CA VAL A 246 -0.32 22.38 25.82
C VAL A 246 -1.61 21.71 26.29
N THR A 247 -2.70 22.47 26.31
CA THR A 247 -4.04 21.95 26.62
C THR A 247 -4.93 22.00 25.38
N VAL A 248 -5.88 21.07 25.28
CA VAL A 248 -6.80 21.01 24.13
C VAL A 248 -8.23 21.27 24.60
N GLU A 249 -8.86 22.30 24.04
CA GLU A 249 -10.28 22.60 24.16
C GLU A 249 -11.02 22.05 22.94
N SER A 250 -12.05 21.23 23.18
CA SER A 250 -12.85 20.57 22.15
C SER A 250 -14.28 20.30 22.65
N ALA A 251 -15.23 20.27 21.72
CA ALA A 251 -16.61 19.84 22.00
C ALA A 251 -16.77 18.31 22.06
N THR A 252 -15.83 17.57 21.46
CA THR A 252 -15.77 16.11 21.48
C THR A 252 -14.52 15.62 22.20
N GLU A 253 -14.47 14.30 22.43
CA GLU A 253 -13.40 13.67 23.18
C GLU A 253 -12.04 13.82 22.47
N VAL A 254 -11.00 14.01 23.28
CA VAL A 254 -9.59 14.00 22.89
C VAL A 254 -8.89 13.06 23.84
N GLU A 255 -8.28 12.01 23.32
CA GLU A 255 -7.63 10.97 24.12
C GLU A 255 -6.13 10.86 23.79
N ASN A 256 -5.33 10.36 24.72
CA ASN A 256 -3.95 9.95 24.47
C ASN A 256 -3.80 8.49 24.94
N PRO A 257 -4.35 7.51 24.20
CA PRO A 257 -4.48 6.14 24.68
C PRO A 257 -3.14 5.43 24.89
N LYS A 258 -2.06 5.91 24.27
CA LYS A 258 -0.71 5.33 24.39
C LYS A 258 0.21 6.11 25.35
N GLY A 259 -0.14 7.35 25.71
CA GLY A 259 0.70 8.22 26.52
C GLY A 259 1.98 8.72 25.82
N ASP A 260 2.06 8.59 24.49
CA ASP A 260 3.29 8.81 23.70
C ASP A 260 3.36 10.20 23.04
N GLY A 261 2.37 11.05 23.30
CA GLY A 261 2.25 12.39 22.70
C GLY A 261 1.35 12.44 21.47
N THR A 262 0.87 11.28 20.98
CA THR A 262 -0.13 11.22 19.93
C THR A 262 -1.54 11.39 20.50
N LEU A 263 -2.20 12.49 20.16
CA LEU A 263 -3.58 12.75 20.55
C LEU A 263 -4.55 12.21 19.51
N VAL A 264 -5.59 11.49 19.94
CA VAL A 264 -6.69 11.00 19.09
C VAL A 264 -7.88 11.94 19.23
N LEU A 265 -8.16 12.70 18.18
CA LEU A 265 -9.29 13.62 18.09
C LEU A 265 -10.52 12.88 17.56
N HIS A 266 -11.67 12.99 18.25
CA HIS A 266 -12.92 12.37 17.80
C HIS A 266 -13.67 13.32 16.86
N LEU A 267 -13.50 13.13 15.54
CA LEU A 267 -14.25 13.87 14.51
C LEU A 267 -15.58 13.13 14.22
N LYS A 268 -16.67 13.61 14.81
CA LYS A 268 -18.04 13.09 14.74
C LYS A 268 -18.98 13.97 13.93
N GLU A 269 -18.76 15.28 13.87
CA GLU A 269 -19.61 16.21 13.13
C GLU A 269 -19.05 16.49 11.73
N ALA A 270 -19.85 17.14 10.88
CA ALA A 270 -19.42 17.52 9.54
C ALA A 270 -18.28 18.55 9.56
N GLU A 271 -18.25 19.42 10.58
CA GLU A 271 -17.21 20.41 10.82
C GLU A 271 -16.95 20.50 12.33
N GLN A 272 -15.69 20.43 12.74
CA GLN A 272 -15.30 20.60 14.15
C GLN A 272 -13.99 21.34 14.28
N THR A 273 -13.83 22.06 15.38
CA THR A 273 -12.61 22.79 15.72
C THR A 273 -12.03 22.29 17.03
N PHE A 274 -10.72 22.00 17.01
CA PHE A 274 -9.90 21.65 18.16
C PHE A 274 -8.94 22.80 18.43
N LEU A 275 -8.93 23.31 19.67
CA LEU A 275 -8.14 24.48 20.05
C LEU A 275 -7.04 24.07 21.03
N PHE A 276 -5.80 24.14 20.56
CA PHE A 276 -4.60 23.86 21.35
C PHE A 276 -4.09 25.19 21.94
N ARG A 277 -4.05 25.28 23.27
CA ARG A 277 -3.59 26.45 24.02
C ARG A 277 -2.11 26.34 24.36
N ASN A 278 -1.46 27.49 24.58
CA ASN A 278 -0.07 27.59 25.03
C ASN A 278 0.93 26.92 24.07
N VAL A 279 0.65 26.97 22.76
CA VAL A 279 1.56 26.44 21.75
C VAL A 279 2.63 27.51 21.47
N PRO A 280 3.90 27.27 21.86
CA PRO A 280 4.93 28.32 22.03
C PRO A 280 5.39 28.98 20.71
N ALA A 281 5.19 28.29 19.59
CA ALA A 281 5.47 28.76 18.25
C ALA A 281 4.58 27.98 17.26
N ARG A 282 4.38 28.49 16.04
CA ARG A 282 3.58 27.81 15.02
C ARG A 282 4.11 26.38 14.79
N PRO A 283 3.33 25.33 15.09
CA PRO A 283 3.78 23.96 14.98
C PRO A 283 3.80 23.48 13.52
N VAL A 284 4.48 22.37 13.31
CA VAL A 284 4.30 21.47 12.17
C VAL A 284 3.31 20.40 12.60
N LEU A 285 2.15 20.35 11.94
CA LEU A 285 1.12 19.37 12.23
C LEU A 285 1.47 18.00 11.66
N SER A 286 1.72 17.02 12.53
CA SER A 286 1.75 15.60 12.16
C SER A 286 0.31 15.08 12.13
N PHE A 287 -0.33 15.11 10.95
CA PHE A 287 -1.74 14.77 10.80
C PHE A 287 -1.94 13.31 10.40
N LEU A 288 -2.96 12.67 10.96
CA LEU A 288 -3.35 11.28 10.66
C LEU A 288 -2.20 10.28 10.92
N ARG A 289 -1.49 10.44 12.04
CA ARG A 289 -0.44 9.51 12.51
C ARG A 289 -0.92 8.07 12.45
N ASP A 290 -0.01 7.16 12.11
CA ASP A 290 -0.27 5.73 11.96
C ASP A 290 -1.47 5.44 11.03
N PHE A 291 -1.79 6.35 10.09
CA PHE A 291 -2.99 6.32 9.25
C PHE A 291 -4.26 5.97 10.04
N SER A 292 -4.47 6.67 11.16
CA SER A 292 -5.51 6.37 12.16
C SER A 292 -6.93 6.17 11.64
N ALA A 293 -7.27 6.66 10.44
CA ALA A 293 -8.52 6.34 9.73
C ALA A 293 -8.31 6.22 8.20
N PRO A 294 -9.08 5.36 7.50
CA PRO A 294 -8.97 5.16 6.05
C PRO A 294 -9.68 6.29 5.28
N ILE A 295 -9.09 7.48 5.30
CA ILE A 295 -9.64 8.70 4.70
C ILE A 295 -8.70 9.33 3.69
N ARG A 296 -9.24 10.21 2.83
CA ARG A 296 -8.47 11.15 2.02
C ARG A 296 -8.30 12.46 2.79
N VAL A 297 -7.09 13.00 2.79
CA VAL A 297 -6.78 14.26 3.47
C VAL A 297 -6.65 15.37 2.44
N GLY A 298 -7.41 16.45 2.62
CA GLY A 298 -7.23 17.72 1.92
C GLY A 298 -6.52 18.71 2.82
N MET A 299 -5.20 18.75 2.74
CA MET A 299 -4.37 19.67 3.52
C MET A 299 -3.36 20.34 2.61
N ARG A 300 -3.08 21.62 2.86
CA ARG A 300 -2.02 22.34 2.15
C ARG A 300 -0.71 22.17 2.90
N HIS A 301 0.26 21.53 2.27
CA HIS A 301 1.58 21.36 2.84
C HIS A 301 2.49 22.55 2.48
N ARG A 302 3.36 22.93 3.41
CA ARG A 302 4.54 23.75 3.11
C ARG A 302 5.72 22.80 3.01
N ARG A 303 6.55 22.95 1.98
CA ARG A 303 7.70 22.05 1.75
C ARG A 303 8.65 22.02 2.95
N GLU A 304 8.82 23.15 3.63
CA GLU A 304 9.61 23.24 4.85
C GLU A 304 9.06 22.35 5.97
N ASP A 305 7.73 22.29 6.12
CA ASP A 305 7.08 21.46 7.14
C ASP A 305 7.23 19.97 6.81
N LEU A 306 7.08 19.58 5.53
CA LEU A 306 7.34 18.19 5.08
C LEU A 306 8.79 17.78 5.37
N ILE A 307 9.76 18.66 5.15
CA ILE A 307 11.18 18.39 5.42
C ILE A 307 11.43 18.18 6.92
N VAL A 308 10.78 18.96 7.79
CA VAL A 308 10.85 18.76 9.25
C VAL A 308 10.25 17.41 9.64
N GLN A 309 9.07 17.07 9.10
CA GLN A 309 8.40 15.79 9.38
C GLN A 309 9.27 14.59 8.98
N MET A 310 9.78 14.58 7.74
CA MET A 310 10.64 13.50 7.25
C MET A 310 11.87 13.29 8.14
N ALA A 311 12.44 14.37 8.67
CA ALA A 311 13.64 14.34 9.48
C ALA A 311 13.38 13.90 10.93
N SER A 312 12.27 14.37 11.53
CA SER A 312 12.16 14.42 13.00
C SER A 312 10.81 13.99 13.58
N ASP A 313 9.79 13.67 12.77
CA ASP A 313 8.51 13.20 13.31
C ASP A 313 8.70 11.92 14.14
N ALA A 314 8.07 11.85 15.31
CA ALA A 314 8.15 10.68 16.18
C ALA A 314 7.40 9.47 15.61
N ASP A 315 6.37 9.70 14.78
CA ASP A 315 5.62 8.64 14.12
C ASP A 315 6.30 8.24 12.81
N GLY A 316 6.85 7.02 12.74
CA GLY A 316 7.56 6.52 11.57
C GLY A 316 6.70 6.50 10.30
N PHE A 317 5.40 6.21 10.45
CA PHE A 317 4.45 6.26 9.34
C PHE A 317 4.28 7.70 8.82
N ALA A 318 4.08 8.69 9.69
CA ALA A 318 3.97 10.10 9.30
C ALA A 318 5.25 10.63 8.63
N ARG A 319 6.44 10.20 9.09
CA ARG A 319 7.71 10.51 8.39
C ARG A 319 7.68 10.01 6.95
N TRP A 320 7.21 8.78 6.75
CA TRP A 320 7.08 8.17 5.43
C TRP A 320 6.03 8.88 4.59
N ASP A 321 4.86 9.21 5.15
CA ASP A 321 3.80 9.88 4.41
C ASP A 321 4.21 11.29 3.98
N ALA A 322 4.97 12.01 4.82
CA ALA A 322 5.59 13.28 4.46
C ALA A 322 6.59 13.13 3.30
N ALA A 323 7.40 12.07 3.30
CA ALA A 323 8.30 11.76 2.19
C ALA A 323 7.53 11.45 0.89
N GLN A 324 6.47 10.65 0.97
CA GLN A 324 5.63 10.34 -0.18
C GLN A 324 4.96 11.59 -0.75
N THR A 325 4.48 12.48 0.13
CA THR A 325 3.87 13.76 -0.26
C THR A 325 4.91 14.66 -0.94
N PHE A 326 6.09 14.83 -0.33
CA PHE A 326 7.18 15.64 -0.89
C PHE A 326 7.60 15.17 -2.29
N PHE A 327 7.82 13.87 -2.47
CA PHE A 327 8.19 13.34 -3.79
C PHE A 327 7.03 13.37 -4.79
N SER A 328 5.78 13.17 -4.33
CA SER A 328 4.60 13.28 -5.21
C SER A 328 4.46 14.69 -5.77
N GLU A 329 4.59 15.73 -4.94
CA GLU A 329 4.54 17.12 -5.40
C GLU A 329 5.61 17.41 -6.46
N LEU A 330 6.86 16.98 -6.23
CA LEU A 330 7.94 17.17 -7.20
C LEU A 330 7.68 16.48 -8.54
N ILE A 331 7.18 15.24 -8.49
CA ILE A 331 6.89 14.47 -9.70
C ILE A 331 5.70 15.08 -10.45
N LEU A 332 4.59 15.38 -9.76
CA LEU A 332 3.38 15.91 -10.39
C LEU A 332 3.59 17.32 -10.95
N GLU A 333 4.41 18.17 -10.30
CA GLU A 333 4.81 19.45 -10.86
C GLU A 333 5.63 19.30 -12.15
N ARG A 334 6.55 18.31 -12.20
CA ARG A 334 7.31 18.00 -13.40
C ARG A 334 6.44 17.42 -14.51
N VAL A 335 5.39 16.67 -14.19
CA VAL A 335 4.37 16.24 -15.16
C VAL A 335 3.63 17.44 -15.74
N ALA A 336 3.19 18.37 -14.87
CA ALA A 336 2.49 19.58 -15.31
C ALA A 336 3.39 20.54 -16.11
N ASN A 337 4.67 20.62 -15.76
CA ASN A 337 5.67 21.48 -16.40
C ASN A 337 6.95 20.68 -16.72
N PRO A 338 7.01 19.98 -17.88
CA PRO A 338 8.13 19.10 -18.24
C PRO A 338 9.50 19.75 -18.37
N GLU A 339 9.59 21.09 -18.38
CA GLU A 339 10.86 21.83 -18.42
C GLU A 339 11.30 22.35 -17.04
N GLN A 340 10.42 22.30 -16.02
CA GLN A 340 10.70 22.81 -14.68
C GLN A 340 11.74 21.94 -13.94
N GLU A 341 12.84 22.53 -13.49
CA GLU A 341 13.81 21.82 -12.64
C GLU A 341 13.19 21.41 -11.28
N PHE A 342 13.66 20.30 -10.73
CA PHE A 342 13.26 19.89 -9.38
C PHE A 342 13.72 20.93 -8.33
N ASP A 343 12.93 21.09 -7.26
CA ASP A 343 13.24 22.00 -6.16
C ASP A 343 14.64 21.73 -5.57
N ASN A 344 15.43 22.79 -5.37
CA ASN A 344 16.79 22.69 -4.87
C ASN A 344 16.90 22.11 -3.44
N ARG A 345 15.83 22.16 -2.64
CA ARG A 345 15.75 21.54 -1.32
C ARG A 345 15.85 20.01 -1.38
N LEU A 346 15.53 19.39 -2.52
CA LEU A 346 15.64 17.95 -2.77
C LEU A 346 17.02 17.42 -2.36
N GLU A 347 18.09 18.09 -2.79
CA GLU A 347 19.45 17.60 -2.52
C GLU A 347 19.77 17.65 -1.02
N GLY A 348 19.31 18.69 -0.33
CA GLY A 348 19.50 18.83 1.11
C GLY A 348 18.80 17.73 1.91
N VAL A 349 17.54 17.42 1.58
CA VAL A 349 16.76 16.41 2.30
C VAL A 349 17.24 14.99 1.99
N VAL A 350 17.45 14.65 0.71
CA VAL A 350 17.95 13.32 0.32
C VAL A 350 19.36 13.09 0.86
N GLY A 351 20.22 14.12 0.81
CA GLY A 351 21.57 14.04 1.38
C GLY A 351 21.56 13.68 2.87
N ARG A 352 20.67 14.28 3.67
CA ARG A 352 20.52 13.96 5.11
C ARG A 352 19.95 12.57 5.34
N LEU A 353 18.96 12.14 4.57
CA LEU A 353 18.40 10.79 4.68
C LEU A 353 19.42 9.71 4.35
N LEU A 354 20.26 9.91 3.32
CA LEU A 354 21.35 8.99 2.98
C LEU A 354 22.42 8.93 4.08
N GLU A 355 22.75 10.07 4.69
CA GLU A 355 23.68 10.10 5.82
C GLU A 355 23.11 9.37 7.04
N ALA A 356 21.83 9.58 7.35
CA ALA A 356 21.15 8.81 8.39
C ALA A 356 21.12 7.31 8.06
N ALA A 357 20.88 6.94 6.80
CA ALA A 357 20.85 5.53 6.37
C ALA A 357 22.22 4.83 6.52
N LEU A 358 23.32 5.56 6.30
CA LEU A 358 24.67 5.05 6.50
C LEU A 358 24.99 4.84 7.99
N LEU A 359 24.44 5.67 8.87
CA LEU A 359 24.67 5.64 10.32
C LEU A 359 23.61 4.84 11.10
N ALA A 360 22.59 4.32 10.43
CA ALA A 360 21.46 3.67 11.08
C ALA A 360 21.88 2.37 11.79
N PRO A 361 21.37 2.12 13.01
CA PRO A 361 21.62 0.88 13.73
C PRO A 361 20.98 -0.33 13.03
N ASP A 362 21.46 -1.52 13.38
CA ASP A 362 20.92 -2.80 12.92
C ASP A 362 19.87 -3.34 13.88
N ASP A 363 18.73 -2.64 13.97
CA ASP A 363 17.60 -2.99 14.84
C ASP A 363 16.36 -3.52 14.07
N GLY A 364 16.44 -3.60 12.74
CA GLY A 364 15.35 -4.02 11.87
C GLY A 364 14.35 -2.92 11.52
N GLU A 365 14.35 -1.81 12.25
CA GLU A 365 13.37 -0.71 12.12
C GLU A 365 14.00 0.49 11.41
N ALA A 366 15.13 0.99 11.92
CA ALA A 366 15.72 2.26 11.48
C ALA A 366 16.15 2.21 10.01
N LYS A 367 16.85 1.15 9.60
CA LYS A 367 17.26 0.95 8.19
C LYS A 367 16.08 0.73 7.27
N ALA A 368 15.06 -0.01 7.72
CA ALA A 368 13.90 -0.30 6.91
C ALA A 368 13.08 0.98 6.67
N LEU A 369 12.86 1.78 7.72
CA LEU A 369 12.23 3.09 7.62
C LEU A 369 13.00 4.00 6.66
N LEU A 370 14.32 4.12 6.82
CA LEU A 370 15.13 4.98 5.94
C LEU A 370 15.10 4.53 4.48
N ALA A 371 15.08 3.22 4.22
CA ALA A 371 14.85 2.70 2.87
C ALA A 371 13.46 3.06 2.33
N ALA A 372 12.42 2.98 3.17
CA ALA A 372 11.07 3.41 2.79
C ALA A 372 10.97 4.93 2.52
N LEU A 373 11.65 5.77 3.33
CA LEU A 373 11.74 7.22 3.12
C LEU A 373 12.46 7.57 1.81
N LEU A 374 13.44 6.77 1.40
CA LEU A 374 14.21 6.96 0.16
C LEU A 374 13.55 6.30 -1.06
N THR A 375 12.45 5.58 -0.88
CA THR A 375 11.71 4.95 -1.97
C THR A 375 10.68 5.92 -2.53
N LEU A 376 10.80 6.24 -3.83
CA LEU A 376 9.87 7.15 -4.49
C LEU A 376 8.48 6.52 -4.65
N PRO A 377 7.40 7.33 -4.58
CA PRO A 377 6.04 6.85 -4.75
C PRO A 377 5.85 6.06 -6.05
N ALA A 378 5.04 5.00 -5.99
CA ALA A 378 4.70 4.20 -7.16
C ALA A 378 3.82 4.98 -8.15
N GLU A 379 3.93 4.66 -9.44
CA GLU A 379 3.13 5.31 -10.50
C GLU A 379 1.62 5.11 -10.30
N GLU A 380 1.19 3.94 -9.78
CA GLU A 380 -0.22 3.71 -9.45
C GLU A 380 -0.72 4.70 -8.38
N TYR A 381 0.07 4.95 -7.33
CA TYR A 381 -0.28 5.91 -6.28
C TYR A 381 -0.34 7.34 -6.80
N LEU A 382 0.65 7.74 -7.61
CA LEU A 382 0.69 9.08 -8.20
C LEU A 382 -0.48 9.30 -9.16
N GLY A 383 -0.82 8.29 -9.98
CA GLY A 383 -1.99 8.32 -10.87
C GLY A 383 -3.30 8.51 -10.11
N GLN A 384 -3.43 7.99 -8.87
CA GLN A 384 -4.63 8.20 -8.05
C GLN A 384 -4.85 9.67 -7.67
N GLN A 385 -3.80 10.49 -7.64
CA GLN A 385 -3.86 11.92 -7.33
C GLN A 385 -4.22 12.78 -8.56
N MET A 386 -4.26 12.19 -9.75
CA MET A 386 -4.58 12.88 -11.00
C MET A 386 -6.05 12.71 -11.37
N HIS A 387 -6.69 13.76 -11.88
CA HIS A 387 -8.02 13.63 -12.47
C HIS A 387 -7.98 12.77 -13.74
N VAL A 388 -7.03 13.07 -14.64
CA VAL A 388 -6.70 12.28 -15.83
C VAL A 388 -5.26 11.81 -15.70
N VAL A 389 -5.04 10.49 -15.77
CA VAL A 389 -3.73 9.87 -15.61
C VAL A 389 -2.90 10.06 -16.88
N ASP A 390 -1.83 10.84 -16.79
CA ASP A 390 -0.80 10.94 -17.82
C ASP A 390 0.26 9.85 -17.62
N VAL A 391 0.06 8.71 -18.27
CA VAL A 391 0.94 7.54 -18.14
C VAL A 391 2.39 7.83 -18.54
N ALA A 392 2.58 8.54 -19.66
CA ALA A 392 3.92 8.78 -20.21
C ALA A 392 4.65 9.88 -19.44
N GLY A 393 3.96 10.99 -19.16
CA GLY A 393 4.52 12.09 -18.37
C GLY A 393 4.91 11.64 -16.97
N LEU A 394 4.06 10.85 -16.32
CA LEU A 394 4.32 10.33 -14.98
C LEU A 394 5.56 9.42 -14.93
N HIS A 395 5.66 8.48 -15.87
CA HIS A 395 6.82 7.59 -15.95
C HIS A 395 8.11 8.39 -16.20
N ALA A 396 8.08 9.33 -17.14
CA ALA A 396 9.24 10.17 -17.46
C ALA A 396 9.69 11.03 -16.27
N ALA A 397 8.75 11.68 -15.58
CA ALA A 397 9.05 12.52 -14.42
C ALA A 397 9.61 11.71 -13.25
N ARG A 398 9.02 10.54 -12.95
CA ARG A 398 9.48 9.65 -11.88
C ARG A 398 10.88 9.10 -12.17
N GLU A 399 11.11 8.57 -13.37
CA GLU A 399 12.43 8.03 -13.73
C GLU A 399 13.50 9.13 -13.78
N GLY A 400 13.16 10.34 -14.26
CA GLY A 400 14.06 11.49 -14.22
C GLY A 400 14.47 11.89 -12.80
N LEU A 401 13.56 11.81 -11.83
CA LEU A 401 13.90 12.04 -10.41
C LEU A 401 14.84 10.95 -9.87
N ARG A 402 14.60 9.68 -10.21
CA ARG A 402 15.47 8.56 -9.80
C ARG A 402 16.87 8.70 -10.39
N GLU A 403 16.99 9.02 -11.67
CA GLU A 403 18.26 9.27 -12.35
C GLU A 403 19.02 10.44 -11.72
N ARG A 404 18.31 11.54 -11.36
CA ARG A 404 18.90 12.69 -10.67
C ARG A 404 19.47 12.29 -9.31
N ILE A 405 18.73 11.53 -8.49
CA ILE A 405 19.19 11.05 -7.19
C ILE A 405 20.40 10.13 -7.35
N GLY A 406 20.29 9.12 -8.24
CA GLY A 406 21.36 8.15 -8.50
C GLY A 406 22.66 8.81 -8.97
N THR A 407 22.56 9.79 -9.88
CA THR A 407 23.73 10.53 -10.39
C THR A 407 24.31 11.44 -9.31
N ARG A 408 23.47 12.21 -8.61
CA ARG A 408 23.93 13.23 -7.66
C ARG A 408 24.60 12.65 -6.41
N PHE A 409 24.14 11.49 -5.97
CA PHE A 409 24.53 10.86 -4.72
C PHE A 409 25.27 9.52 -4.91
N ALA A 410 25.81 9.26 -6.10
CA ALA A 410 26.45 7.99 -6.45
C ALA A 410 27.47 7.51 -5.40
N GLU A 411 28.36 8.39 -4.92
CA GLU A 411 29.35 8.03 -3.89
C GLU A 411 28.72 7.60 -2.56
N ARG A 412 27.68 8.31 -2.09
CA ARG A 412 26.99 7.97 -0.84
C ARG A 412 26.17 6.69 -0.97
N LEU A 413 25.52 6.51 -2.12
CA LEU A 413 24.77 5.29 -2.44
C LEU A 413 25.70 4.08 -2.51
N LEU A 414 26.90 4.24 -3.08
CA LEU A 414 27.93 3.20 -3.09
C LEU A 414 28.35 2.82 -1.66
N ALA A 415 28.63 3.80 -0.80
CA ALA A 415 28.98 3.54 0.59
C ALA A 415 27.85 2.78 1.34
N ILE A 416 26.58 3.13 1.10
CA ILE A 416 25.44 2.41 1.67
C ILE A 416 25.35 0.98 1.15
N PHE A 417 25.52 0.78 -0.16
CA PHE A 417 25.54 -0.54 -0.78
C PHE A 417 26.64 -1.42 -0.17
N GLU A 418 27.86 -0.91 -0.07
CA GLU A 418 29.00 -1.62 0.51
C GLU A 418 28.82 -1.93 2.00
N ALA A 419 28.27 -0.99 2.78
CA ALA A 419 28.04 -1.19 4.20
C ALA A 419 26.95 -2.24 4.52
N ASN A 420 26.07 -2.57 3.57
CA ASN A 420 24.92 -3.45 3.79
C ASN A 420 24.96 -4.76 2.96
N ARG A 421 25.95 -4.95 2.08
CA ARG A 421 26.10 -6.18 1.26
C ARG A 421 26.79 -7.34 1.98
N GLU A 422 27.50 -7.09 3.09
CA GLU A 422 28.25 -8.11 3.82
C GLU A 422 27.43 -8.69 4.98
N GLY A 423 27.59 -10.00 5.22
CA GLY A 423 26.95 -10.72 6.31
C GLY A 423 26.31 -12.03 5.86
N ASP A 424 26.01 -12.90 6.84
CA ASP A 424 25.27 -14.14 6.59
C ASP A 424 23.78 -13.84 6.33
N TYR A 425 23.15 -14.61 5.44
CA TYR A 425 21.71 -14.50 5.22
C TYR A 425 20.92 -14.93 6.46
N THR A 426 20.14 -14.01 7.02
CA THR A 426 19.10 -14.27 8.02
C THR A 426 17.73 -13.83 7.49
N PRO A 427 16.68 -14.66 7.63
CA PRO A 427 15.30 -14.29 7.28
C PRO A 427 14.60 -13.65 8.49
N ASP A 428 15.17 -12.55 9.00
CA ASP A 428 14.66 -11.78 10.14
C ASP A 428 14.62 -10.28 9.83
N ALA A 429 14.00 -9.49 10.71
CA ALA A 429 13.82 -8.05 10.55
C ALA A 429 15.13 -7.30 10.21
N VAL A 430 16.23 -7.64 10.90
CA VAL A 430 17.54 -7.03 10.69
C VAL A 430 18.10 -7.38 9.31
N GLY A 431 18.05 -8.66 8.92
CA GLY A 431 18.46 -9.12 7.60
C GLY A 431 17.65 -8.48 6.48
N PHE A 432 16.33 -8.40 6.64
CA PHE A 432 15.41 -7.76 5.70
C PHE A 432 15.73 -6.27 5.52
N ALA A 433 15.93 -5.53 6.62
CA ALA A 433 16.23 -4.11 6.58
C ALA A 433 17.56 -3.80 5.87
N ARG A 434 18.61 -4.57 6.17
CA ARG A 434 19.93 -4.45 5.51
C ARG A 434 19.83 -4.70 4.01
N ARG A 435 19.22 -5.81 3.60
CA ARG A 435 19.08 -6.15 2.17
C ARG A 435 18.18 -5.16 1.44
N THR A 436 17.11 -4.66 2.08
CA THR A 436 16.25 -3.63 1.49
C THR A 436 17.04 -2.36 1.18
N LEU A 437 17.84 -1.88 2.13
CA LEU A 437 18.66 -0.69 1.95
C LEU A 437 19.79 -0.90 0.92
N CYS A 438 20.45 -2.07 0.94
CA CYS A 438 21.45 -2.46 -0.04
C CYS A 438 20.88 -2.46 -1.47
N ASN A 439 19.76 -3.15 -1.67
CA ASN A 439 19.12 -3.29 -2.97
C ASN A 439 18.51 -1.97 -3.47
N LEU A 440 18.03 -1.10 -2.58
CA LEU A 440 17.59 0.25 -2.93
C LEU A 440 18.77 1.09 -3.44
N ALA A 441 19.91 1.05 -2.76
CA ALA A 441 21.11 1.76 -3.20
C ALA A 441 21.57 1.27 -4.58
N LEU A 442 21.61 -0.05 -4.80
CA LEU A 442 21.92 -0.65 -6.09
C LEU A 442 20.97 -0.18 -7.20
N ALA A 443 19.66 -0.11 -6.91
CA ALA A 443 18.66 0.34 -7.87
C ALA A 443 18.84 1.80 -8.31
N TYR A 444 19.40 2.67 -7.47
CA TYR A 444 19.78 4.03 -7.86
C TYR A 444 21.13 4.07 -8.58
N LEU A 445 22.13 3.28 -8.15
CA LEU A 445 23.45 3.23 -8.78
C LEU A 445 23.41 2.78 -10.24
N VAL A 446 22.53 1.83 -10.58
CA VAL A 446 22.36 1.36 -11.98
C VAL A 446 21.86 2.46 -12.92
N LEU A 447 21.14 3.45 -12.39
CA LEU A 447 20.63 4.59 -13.17
C LEU A 447 21.69 5.67 -13.42
N ALA A 448 22.77 5.72 -12.64
CA ALA A 448 23.86 6.66 -12.85
C ALA A 448 24.60 6.33 -14.17
N PRO A 449 24.63 7.23 -15.18
CA PRO A 449 25.16 6.91 -16.51
C PRO A 449 26.66 6.60 -16.52
N GLU A 450 27.44 7.32 -15.71
CA GLU A 450 28.90 7.27 -15.67
C GLU A 450 29.45 6.36 -14.56
N GLY A 451 28.61 5.51 -13.96
CA GLY A 451 28.99 4.66 -12.82
C GLY A 451 29.01 3.15 -13.11
N ASP A 452 29.65 2.43 -12.18
CA ASP A 452 29.84 0.98 -12.19
C ASP A 452 28.60 0.19 -11.74
N GLY A 453 27.44 0.84 -11.62
CA GLY A 453 26.20 0.22 -11.10
C GLY A 453 25.79 -1.07 -11.82
N LEU A 454 25.96 -1.15 -13.15
CA LEU A 454 25.68 -2.38 -13.91
C LEU A 454 26.66 -3.51 -13.55
N GLU A 455 27.94 -3.20 -13.35
CA GLU A 455 28.94 -4.18 -12.93
C GLU A 455 28.63 -4.68 -11.51
N LEU A 456 28.31 -3.77 -10.59
CA LEU A 456 27.91 -4.10 -9.22
C LEU A 456 26.68 -5.01 -9.19
N ALA A 457 25.67 -4.73 -10.03
CA ALA A 457 24.49 -5.58 -10.14
C ALA A 457 24.83 -6.96 -10.68
N GLU A 458 25.69 -7.06 -11.70
CA GLU A 458 26.15 -8.35 -12.20
C GLU A 458 26.95 -9.13 -11.15
N GLN A 459 27.82 -8.46 -10.39
CA GLN A 459 28.57 -9.07 -9.29
C GLN A 459 27.63 -9.58 -8.20
N GLN A 460 26.64 -8.78 -7.78
CA GLN A 460 25.63 -9.22 -6.82
C GLN A 460 24.84 -10.42 -7.33
N TYR A 461 24.39 -10.42 -8.58
CA TYR A 461 23.67 -11.57 -9.16
C TYR A 461 24.49 -12.87 -9.08
N LYS A 462 25.78 -12.80 -9.41
CA LYS A 462 26.69 -13.95 -9.42
C LYS A 462 26.99 -14.48 -8.02
N HIS A 463 27.18 -13.58 -7.05
CA HIS A 463 27.67 -13.92 -5.72
C HIS A 463 26.60 -13.99 -4.63
N ALA A 464 25.39 -13.48 -4.89
CA ALA A 464 24.27 -13.59 -3.95
C ALA A 464 24.07 -15.05 -3.53
N ASP A 465 23.88 -15.30 -2.25
CA ASP A 465 23.64 -16.64 -1.69
C ASP A 465 22.14 -16.86 -1.38
N ASN A 466 21.31 -15.88 -1.72
CA ASN A 466 19.88 -15.82 -1.46
C ASN A 466 19.11 -15.25 -2.66
N MET A 467 17.81 -15.50 -2.72
CA MET A 467 16.94 -15.09 -3.81
C MET A 467 16.66 -13.58 -3.82
N THR A 468 16.61 -12.93 -2.65
CA THR A 468 16.33 -11.48 -2.55
C THR A 468 17.34 -10.67 -3.35
N ASP A 469 18.62 -10.84 -3.06
CA ASP A 469 19.69 -10.06 -3.68
C ASP A 469 19.88 -10.46 -5.15
N ARG A 470 19.75 -11.75 -5.46
CA ARG A 470 19.88 -12.27 -6.83
C ARG A 470 18.77 -11.74 -7.74
N LEU A 471 17.52 -11.75 -7.28
CA LEU A 471 16.39 -11.25 -8.04
C LEU A 471 16.41 -9.72 -8.14
N ALA A 472 16.79 -9.02 -7.07
CA ALA A 472 16.96 -7.56 -7.11
C ALA A 472 17.99 -7.16 -8.18
N ALA A 473 19.15 -7.81 -8.19
CA ALA A 473 20.19 -7.61 -9.19
C ALA A 473 19.72 -7.92 -10.63
N LEU A 474 19.02 -9.05 -10.82
CA LEU A 474 18.45 -9.40 -12.12
C LEU A 474 17.48 -8.32 -12.63
N ARG A 475 16.60 -7.82 -11.76
CA ARG A 475 15.59 -6.82 -12.10
C ARG A 475 16.20 -5.49 -12.52
N VAL A 476 17.14 -4.96 -11.74
CA VAL A 476 17.75 -3.65 -12.07
C VAL A 476 18.51 -3.70 -13.39
N VAL A 477 19.12 -4.84 -13.74
CA VAL A 477 19.76 -5.03 -15.06
C VAL A 477 18.71 -5.20 -16.16
N ALA A 478 17.70 -6.05 -15.96
CA ALA A 478 16.66 -6.32 -16.94
C ALA A 478 15.76 -5.12 -17.28
N TRP A 479 15.68 -4.15 -16.37
CA TRP A 479 14.88 -2.92 -16.53
C TRP A 479 15.74 -1.69 -16.87
N SER A 480 17.06 -1.84 -16.96
CA SER A 480 17.94 -0.71 -17.25
C SER A 480 17.74 -0.21 -18.68
N LYS A 481 17.71 1.12 -18.83
CA LYS A 481 17.64 1.81 -20.13
C LYS A 481 19.01 1.96 -20.79
N ARG A 482 20.10 1.58 -20.10
CA ARG A 482 21.47 1.66 -20.64
C ARG A 482 21.64 0.62 -21.74
N GLU A 483 22.15 1.03 -22.90
CA GLU A 483 22.39 0.13 -24.05
C GLU A 483 23.26 -1.08 -23.66
N ALA A 484 24.29 -0.84 -22.83
CA ALA A 484 25.18 -1.89 -22.33
C ALA A 484 24.48 -2.96 -21.45
N ALA A 485 23.30 -2.65 -20.89
CA ALA A 485 22.58 -3.59 -20.03
C ALA A 485 21.85 -4.68 -20.80
N ALA A 486 21.41 -4.43 -22.04
CA ALA A 486 20.64 -5.39 -22.83
C ALA A 486 21.32 -6.77 -22.99
N PRO A 487 22.59 -6.87 -23.45
CA PRO A 487 23.27 -8.17 -23.57
C PRO A 487 23.52 -8.83 -22.21
N VAL A 488 23.72 -8.04 -21.14
CA VAL A 488 23.87 -8.55 -19.78
C VAL A 488 22.55 -9.14 -19.30
N ALA A 489 21.44 -8.42 -19.47
CA ALA A 489 20.09 -8.84 -19.11
C ALA A 489 19.71 -10.16 -19.78
N GLU A 490 19.94 -10.30 -21.09
CA GLU A 490 19.65 -11.55 -21.82
C GLU A 490 20.41 -12.73 -21.24
N ARG A 491 21.71 -12.56 -20.95
CA ARG A 491 22.53 -13.61 -20.34
C ARG A 491 22.07 -13.95 -18.93
N LEU A 492 21.78 -12.96 -18.08
CA LEU A 492 21.34 -13.21 -16.71
C LEU A 492 19.94 -13.85 -16.67
N LEU A 493 19.02 -13.44 -17.55
CA LEU A 493 17.70 -14.07 -17.69
C LEU A 493 17.80 -15.53 -18.12
N ALA A 494 18.71 -15.85 -19.04
CA ALA A 494 18.96 -17.24 -19.45
C ALA A 494 19.56 -18.07 -18.31
N ASP A 495 20.61 -17.57 -17.65
CA ASP A 495 21.23 -18.25 -16.49
C ASP A 495 20.22 -18.48 -15.35
N PHE A 496 19.36 -17.49 -15.07
CA PHE A 496 18.35 -17.62 -14.02
C PHE A 496 17.35 -18.73 -14.34
N LEU A 497 16.88 -18.81 -15.59
CA LEU A 497 15.98 -19.87 -16.02
C LEU A 497 16.68 -21.24 -15.95
N ASP A 498 17.90 -21.36 -16.47
CA ASP A 498 18.65 -22.62 -16.46
C ASP A 498 18.87 -23.14 -15.03
N ARG A 499 19.20 -22.23 -14.10
CA ARG A 499 19.42 -22.55 -12.69
C ARG A 499 18.15 -23.02 -11.98
N TYR A 500 17.00 -22.41 -12.29
CA TYR A 500 15.76 -22.58 -11.53
C TYR A 500 14.64 -23.26 -12.32
N ARG A 501 14.94 -23.90 -13.46
CA ARG A 501 13.91 -24.48 -14.34
C ARG A 501 12.99 -25.50 -13.67
N SER A 502 13.45 -26.16 -12.61
CA SER A 502 12.65 -27.11 -11.81
C SER A 502 11.82 -26.44 -10.71
N GLU A 503 12.11 -25.19 -10.38
CA GLU A 503 11.47 -24.44 -9.29
C GLU A 503 10.33 -23.57 -9.84
N ALA A 504 9.12 -24.15 -9.92
CA ALA A 504 7.97 -23.52 -10.57
C ALA A 504 7.66 -22.10 -10.09
N LEU A 505 7.79 -21.83 -8.77
CA LEU A 505 7.55 -20.53 -8.16
C LEU A 505 8.65 -19.50 -8.48
N VAL A 506 9.89 -19.96 -8.64
CA VAL A 506 11.00 -19.08 -9.04
C VAL A 506 10.89 -18.72 -10.52
N VAL A 507 10.44 -19.66 -11.35
CA VAL A 507 10.13 -19.38 -12.77
C VAL A 507 8.98 -18.37 -12.90
N ASP A 508 8.05 -18.31 -11.95
CA ASP A 508 7.04 -17.23 -11.91
C ASP A 508 7.68 -15.85 -11.71
N GLN A 509 8.69 -15.74 -10.85
CA GLN A 509 9.44 -14.48 -10.67
C GLN A 509 10.22 -14.09 -11.93
N TRP A 510 10.71 -15.07 -12.70
CA TRP A 510 11.37 -14.86 -13.99
C TRP A 510 10.39 -14.33 -15.05
N PHE A 511 9.17 -14.86 -15.13
CA PHE A 511 8.12 -14.32 -15.99
C PHE A 511 7.76 -12.89 -15.59
N ALA A 512 7.53 -12.65 -14.30
CA ALA A 512 7.17 -11.34 -13.78
C ALA A 512 8.26 -10.29 -14.05
N THR A 513 9.53 -10.65 -13.87
CA THR A 513 10.66 -9.74 -14.15
C THR A 513 10.66 -9.26 -15.60
N GLN A 514 10.29 -10.12 -16.55
CA GLN A 514 10.19 -9.72 -17.95
C GLN A 514 8.90 -8.95 -18.27
N ALA A 515 7.78 -9.32 -17.65
CA ALA A 515 6.48 -8.68 -17.84
C ALA A 515 6.43 -7.23 -17.35
N LEU A 516 7.22 -6.92 -16.31
CA LEU A 516 7.25 -5.61 -15.64
C LEU A 516 8.26 -4.63 -16.24
N SER A 517 9.00 -5.01 -17.29
CA SER A 517 9.91 -4.08 -17.95
C SER A 517 9.15 -2.97 -18.68
N ALA A 518 9.47 -1.71 -18.39
CA ALA A 518 8.90 -0.55 -19.08
C ALA A 518 9.51 -0.31 -20.49
N ALA A 519 10.40 -1.19 -20.95
CA ALA A 519 11.05 -1.05 -22.25
C ALA A 519 10.05 -1.20 -23.42
N PRO A 520 10.27 -0.47 -24.54
CA PRO A 520 9.53 -0.72 -25.76
C PRO A 520 9.63 -2.18 -26.21
N GLY A 521 8.51 -2.76 -26.66
CA GLY A 521 8.47 -4.16 -27.12
C GLY A 521 8.20 -5.20 -26.03
N THR A 522 8.04 -4.81 -24.76
CA THR A 522 7.70 -5.74 -23.66
C THR A 522 6.46 -6.60 -23.95
N LEU A 523 5.39 -6.04 -24.53
CA LEU A 523 4.21 -6.84 -24.90
C LEU A 523 4.55 -7.95 -25.91
N GLY A 524 5.44 -7.68 -26.87
CA GLY A 524 5.90 -8.69 -27.83
C GLY A 524 6.63 -9.83 -27.11
N ARG A 525 7.49 -9.50 -26.15
CA ARG A 525 8.17 -10.48 -25.29
C ARG A 525 7.18 -11.27 -24.45
N VAL A 526 6.21 -10.61 -23.80
CA VAL A 526 5.16 -11.27 -23.01
C VAL A 526 4.36 -12.25 -23.88
N LYS A 527 3.93 -11.84 -25.08
CA LYS A 527 3.24 -12.73 -26.03
C LYS A 527 4.10 -13.93 -26.43
N ALA A 528 5.41 -13.76 -26.63
CA ALA A 528 6.31 -14.88 -26.89
C ALA A 528 6.42 -15.83 -25.68
N LEU A 529 6.49 -15.28 -24.47
CA LEU A 529 6.58 -16.05 -23.23
C LEU A 529 5.33 -16.88 -22.93
N THR A 530 4.15 -16.47 -23.41
CA THR A 530 2.92 -17.32 -23.31
C THR A 530 3.03 -18.63 -24.10
N LYS A 531 4.02 -18.75 -25.00
CA LYS A 531 4.31 -19.95 -25.79
C LYS A 531 5.56 -20.69 -25.29
N HIS A 532 6.18 -20.22 -24.22
CA HIS A 532 7.39 -20.81 -23.66
C HIS A 532 7.08 -22.15 -22.98
N GLU A 533 8.00 -23.12 -23.03
CA GLU A 533 7.78 -24.47 -22.47
C GLU A 533 7.44 -24.46 -20.96
N ALA A 534 7.95 -23.47 -20.23
CA ALA A 534 7.74 -23.31 -18.80
C ALA A 534 6.40 -22.60 -18.44
N PHE A 535 5.62 -22.18 -19.44
CA PHE A 535 4.34 -21.51 -19.25
C PHE A 535 3.18 -22.50 -19.47
N ASP A 536 2.36 -22.73 -18.43
CA ASP A 536 1.14 -23.54 -18.52
C ASP A 536 -0.08 -22.66 -18.20
N ALA A 537 -0.92 -22.42 -19.22
CA ALA A 537 -2.14 -21.62 -19.09
C ALA A 537 -3.20 -22.24 -18.19
N ARG A 538 -3.06 -23.51 -17.77
CA ARG A 538 -3.96 -24.14 -16.77
C ARG A 538 -3.56 -23.81 -15.34
N ASN A 539 -2.35 -23.27 -15.13
CA ASN A 539 -1.85 -22.91 -13.82
C ASN A 539 -2.14 -21.43 -13.50
N PRO A 540 -2.99 -21.12 -12.50
CA PRO A 540 -3.29 -19.75 -12.09
C PRO A 540 -2.07 -18.90 -11.73
N ASN A 541 -1.01 -19.50 -11.19
CA ASN A 541 0.20 -18.77 -10.81
C ASN A 541 0.94 -18.27 -12.05
N LYS A 542 1.00 -19.09 -13.12
CA LYS A 542 1.64 -18.73 -14.39
C LYS A 542 0.91 -17.59 -15.10
N ILE A 543 -0.42 -17.65 -15.14
CA ILE A 543 -1.23 -16.56 -15.69
C ILE A 543 -0.98 -15.26 -14.92
N ARG A 544 -1.03 -15.31 -13.58
CA ARG A 544 -0.81 -14.12 -12.74
C ARG A 544 0.61 -13.56 -12.88
N SER A 545 1.63 -14.41 -12.95
CA SER A 545 3.02 -14.00 -13.00
C SER A 545 3.45 -13.40 -14.35
N LEU A 546 2.77 -13.75 -15.44
CA LEU A 546 3.05 -13.21 -16.78
C LEU A 546 1.98 -12.21 -17.25
N VAL A 547 0.73 -12.68 -17.42
CA VAL A 547 -0.37 -11.89 -18.00
C VAL A 547 -0.86 -10.86 -16.99
N GLY A 548 -1.12 -11.29 -15.76
CA GLY A 548 -1.59 -10.40 -14.69
C GLY A 548 -0.55 -9.34 -14.33
N ALA A 549 0.72 -9.74 -14.19
CA ALA A 549 1.83 -8.81 -13.94
C ALA A 549 1.92 -7.74 -15.04
N PHE A 550 1.87 -8.12 -16.32
CA PHE A 550 1.88 -7.15 -17.41
C PHE A 550 0.67 -6.20 -17.35
N CYS A 551 -0.54 -6.73 -17.21
CA CYS A 551 -1.76 -5.92 -17.34
C CYS A 551 -2.02 -5.01 -16.13
N SER A 552 -1.62 -5.42 -14.93
CA SER A 552 -1.93 -4.68 -13.71
C SER A 552 -0.76 -3.88 -13.14
N GLN A 553 0.48 -4.21 -13.48
CA GLN A 553 1.67 -3.62 -12.84
C GLN A 553 2.68 -3.02 -13.84
N ASN A 554 2.38 -3.03 -15.14
CA ASN A 554 3.17 -2.33 -16.16
C ASN A 554 2.31 -1.29 -16.89
N PRO A 555 1.96 -0.16 -16.23
CA PRO A 555 1.03 0.81 -16.79
C PRO A 555 1.53 1.42 -18.10
N VAL A 556 2.85 1.63 -18.23
CA VAL A 556 3.49 2.20 -19.42
C VAL A 556 3.22 1.35 -20.66
N CYS A 557 3.43 0.04 -20.58
CA CYS A 557 3.23 -0.84 -21.73
C CYS A 557 1.78 -1.31 -21.87
N PHE A 558 1.04 -1.46 -20.77
CA PHE A 558 -0.37 -1.89 -20.83
C PHE A 558 -1.26 -0.78 -21.41
N HIS A 559 -1.05 0.47 -21.00
CA HIS A 559 -1.75 1.64 -21.55
C HIS A 559 -1.00 2.27 -22.74
N ALA A 560 -0.32 1.46 -23.56
CA ALA A 560 0.23 1.90 -24.83
C ALA A 560 -0.86 2.56 -25.70
N GLU A 561 -0.51 3.64 -26.41
CA GLU A 561 -1.48 4.47 -27.13
C GLU A 561 -2.26 3.71 -28.22
N ASP A 562 -1.68 2.64 -28.75
CA ASP A 562 -2.28 1.77 -29.75
C ASP A 562 -3.40 0.84 -29.19
N GLY A 563 -3.53 0.73 -27.86
CA GLY A 563 -4.50 -0.14 -27.19
C GLY A 563 -4.17 -1.63 -27.26
N SER A 564 -2.95 -2.00 -27.68
CA SER A 564 -2.53 -3.39 -27.84
C SER A 564 -2.53 -4.19 -26.53
N GLY A 565 -2.26 -3.53 -25.40
CA GLY A 565 -2.39 -4.13 -24.07
C GLY A 565 -3.82 -4.51 -23.72
N TYR A 566 -4.80 -3.67 -24.06
CA TYR A 566 -6.22 -3.95 -23.80
C TYR A 566 -6.72 -5.13 -24.63
N ALA A 567 -6.36 -5.18 -25.92
CA ALA A 567 -6.70 -6.30 -26.79
C ALA A 567 -6.13 -7.62 -26.28
N PHE A 568 -4.86 -7.62 -25.84
CA PHE A 568 -4.20 -8.78 -25.26
C PHE A 568 -4.91 -9.28 -24.00
N LEU A 569 -5.30 -8.39 -23.10
CA LEU A 569 -6.03 -8.77 -21.89
C LEU A 569 -7.41 -9.38 -22.22
N VAL A 570 -8.15 -8.78 -23.16
CA VAL A 570 -9.47 -9.29 -23.56
C VAL A 570 -9.40 -10.70 -24.13
N ASP A 571 -8.39 -11.00 -24.95
CA ASP A 571 -8.21 -12.35 -25.50
C ASP A 571 -8.09 -13.38 -24.37
N TRP A 572 -7.27 -13.08 -23.35
CA TRP A 572 -7.12 -13.93 -22.16
C TRP A 572 -8.40 -14.07 -21.34
N VAL A 573 -9.14 -12.97 -21.14
CA VAL A 573 -10.40 -13.01 -20.37
C VAL A 573 -11.44 -13.87 -21.08
N ILE A 574 -11.55 -13.78 -22.41
CA ILE A 574 -12.46 -14.60 -23.21
C ILE A 574 -12.08 -16.09 -23.10
N ASP A 575 -10.80 -16.42 -23.20
CA ASP A 575 -10.31 -17.81 -23.06
C ASP A 575 -10.55 -18.37 -21.65
N LEU A 576 -10.45 -17.51 -20.63
CA LEU A 576 -10.67 -17.88 -19.23
C LEU A 576 -12.15 -17.96 -18.85
N ASN A 577 -13.06 -17.41 -19.65
CA ASN A 577 -14.48 -17.36 -19.34
C ASN A 577 -15.07 -18.75 -19.02
N ALA A 578 -14.73 -19.77 -19.79
CA ALA A 578 -15.22 -21.13 -19.58
C ALA A 578 -14.35 -21.95 -18.61
N SER A 579 -13.04 -21.70 -18.61
CA SER A 579 -12.07 -22.56 -17.91
C SER A 579 -11.79 -22.12 -16.47
N ASN A 580 -11.73 -20.81 -16.22
CA ASN A 580 -11.52 -20.24 -14.89
C ASN A 580 -12.07 -18.80 -14.80
N PRO A 581 -13.41 -18.65 -14.71
CA PRO A 581 -14.07 -17.34 -14.75
C PRO A 581 -13.65 -16.41 -13.60
N GLN A 582 -13.27 -16.97 -12.44
CA GLN A 582 -12.79 -16.17 -11.30
C GLN A 582 -11.48 -15.44 -11.62
N ILE A 583 -10.53 -16.10 -12.31
CA ILE A 583 -9.31 -15.43 -12.77
C ILE A 583 -9.63 -14.42 -13.86
N GLY A 584 -10.50 -14.78 -14.81
CA GLY A 584 -10.96 -13.86 -15.86
C GLY A 584 -11.54 -12.57 -15.29
N ALA A 585 -12.42 -12.67 -14.29
CA ALA A 585 -13.02 -11.53 -13.61
C ALA A 585 -11.96 -10.65 -12.91
N ARG A 586 -11.01 -11.26 -12.18
CA ARG A 586 -9.93 -10.52 -11.51
C ARG A 586 -8.97 -9.83 -12.48
N LEU A 587 -8.73 -10.42 -13.65
CA LEU A 587 -7.87 -9.85 -14.68
C LEU A 587 -8.50 -8.60 -15.33
N LEU A 588 -9.82 -8.43 -15.28
CA LEU A 588 -10.50 -7.26 -15.83
C LEU A 588 -10.31 -5.98 -15.02
N THR A 589 -9.87 -6.06 -13.77
CA THR A 589 -9.75 -4.91 -12.85
C THR A 589 -9.10 -3.67 -13.50
N PRO A 590 -7.99 -3.75 -14.25
CA PRO A 590 -7.39 -2.57 -14.89
C PRO A 590 -8.31 -1.87 -15.90
N LEU A 591 -9.19 -2.61 -16.60
CA LEU A 591 -10.14 -2.04 -17.57
C LEU A 591 -11.33 -1.34 -16.91
N THR A 592 -11.67 -1.69 -15.67
CA THR A 592 -12.77 -1.04 -14.92
C THR A 592 -12.51 0.44 -14.63
N ARG A 593 -11.24 0.87 -14.69
CA ARG A 593 -10.79 2.23 -14.37
C ARG A 593 -10.69 3.15 -15.60
N TRP A 594 -11.39 2.82 -16.68
CA TRP A 594 -11.25 3.50 -17.99
C TRP A 594 -11.46 5.02 -17.91
N GLN A 595 -12.41 5.49 -17.10
CA GLN A 595 -12.73 6.92 -16.91
C GLN A 595 -11.57 7.79 -16.39
N ARG A 596 -10.52 7.17 -15.83
CA ARG A 596 -9.36 7.88 -15.28
C ARG A 596 -8.32 8.26 -16.34
N TYR A 597 -8.47 7.80 -17.57
CA TYR A 597 -7.49 8.03 -18.64
C TYR A 597 -8.01 9.06 -19.65
N ASP A 598 -7.16 9.47 -20.60
CA ASP A 598 -7.55 10.36 -21.69
C ASP A 598 -8.62 9.76 -22.61
N GLU A 599 -9.33 10.60 -23.37
CA GLU A 599 -10.44 10.19 -24.24
C GLU A 599 -10.07 9.07 -25.23
N ALA A 600 -8.84 9.07 -25.75
CA ALA A 600 -8.39 8.08 -26.71
C ALA A 600 -8.16 6.71 -26.06
N ARG A 601 -7.70 6.66 -24.81
CA ARG A 601 -7.62 5.43 -24.00
C ARG A 601 -8.98 4.99 -23.50
N GLN A 602 -9.82 5.91 -23.05
CA GLN A 602 -11.21 5.63 -22.64
C GLN A 602 -11.98 4.87 -23.73
N ALA A 603 -11.96 5.38 -24.96
CA ALA A 603 -12.63 4.75 -26.09
C ALA A 603 -12.15 3.30 -26.34
N LYS A 604 -10.83 3.06 -26.25
CA LYS A 604 -10.25 1.72 -26.49
C LYS A 604 -10.53 0.75 -25.34
N MET A 605 -10.43 1.19 -24.09
CA MET A 605 -10.75 0.37 -22.92
C MET A 605 -12.24 0.03 -22.87
N ARG A 606 -13.12 0.97 -23.22
CA ARG A 606 -14.55 0.73 -23.33
C ARG A 606 -14.88 -0.26 -24.44
N ALA A 607 -14.30 -0.11 -25.63
CA ALA A 607 -14.47 -1.07 -26.73
C ALA A 607 -13.99 -2.48 -26.33
N ALA A 608 -12.91 -2.57 -25.54
CA ALA A 608 -12.43 -3.83 -24.98
C ALA A 608 -13.45 -4.47 -24.02
N LEU A 609 -14.07 -3.69 -23.13
CA LEU A 609 -15.16 -4.18 -22.26
C LEU A 609 -16.40 -4.60 -23.04
N GLU A 610 -16.81 -3.82 -24.05
CA GLU A 610 -17.94 -4.14 -24.94
C GLU A 610 -17.70 -5.45 -25.72
N ARG A 611 -16.45 -5.70 -26.14
CA ARG A 611 -16.07 -6.97 -26.77
C ARG A 611 -16.24 -8.17 -25.82
N VAL A 612 -15.92 -8.02 -24.54
CA VAL A 612 -16.15 -9.08 -23.54
C VAL A 612 -17.65 -9.26 -23.29
N ALA A 613 -18.41 -8.16 -23.20
CA ALA A 613 -19.86 -8.18 -23.00
C ALA A 613 -20.63 -8.90 -24.13
N ALA A 614 -20.07 -8.91 -25.34
CA ALA A 614 -20.68 -9.52 -26.52
C ALA A 614 -20.51 -11.04 -26.61
N VAL A 615 -19.81 -11.68 -25.67
CA VAL A 615 -19.67 -13.15 -25.61
C VAL A 615 -20.99 -13.78 -25.18
N GLU A 616 -21.54 -14.70 -25.98
CA GLU A 616 -22.88 -15.28 -25.77
C GLU A 616 -23.04 -16.02 -24.42
N ASP A 617 -22.01 -16.77 -23.99
CA ASP A 617 -22.02 -17.57 -22.76
C ASP A 617 -21.12 -16.96 -21.67
N LEU A 618 -21.25 -15.65 -21.42
CA LEU A 618 -20.44 -14.98 -20.40
C LEU A 618 -20.78 -15.49 -18.99
N SER A 619 -19.76 -15.98 -18.28
CA SER A 619 -19.85 -16.40 -16.88
C SER A 619 -20.36 -15.27 -15.99
N ARG A 620 -21.02 -15.62 -14.89
CA ARG A 620 -21.59 -14.64 -13.96
C ARG A 620 -20.53 -13.77 -13.32
N ASP A 621 -19.38 -14.35 -12.96
CA ASP A 621 -18.24 -13.61 -12.38
C ASP A 621 -17.80 -12.47 -13.32
N ILE A 622 -17.62 -12.77 -14.61
CA ILE A 622 -17.17 -11.79 -15.60
C ILE A 622 -18.30 -10.81 -15.97
N TYR A 623 -19.52 -11.31 -16.16
CA TYR A 623 -20.69 -10.48 -16.49
C TYR A 623 -20.94 -9.40 -15.44
N GLU A 624 -20.82 -9.73 -14.15
CA GLU A 624 -21.00 -8.74 -13.08
C GLU A 624 -20.00 -7.59 -13.20
N VAL A 625 -18.71 -7.89 -13.38
CA VAL A 625 -17.65 -6.87 -13.51
C VAL A 625 -17.86 -6.00 -14.75
N VAL A 626 -18.12 -6.62 -15.91
CA VAL A 626 -18.29 -5.90 -17.18
C VAL A 626 -19.55 -5.03 -17.17
N SER A 627 -20.69 -5.58 -16.73
CA SER A 627 -21.96 -4.87 -16.73
C SER A 627 -21.98 -3.67 -15.78
N LYS A 628 -21.33 -3.77 -14.62
CA LYS A 628 -21.16 -2.65 -13.69
C LYS A 628 -20.20 -1.60 -14.26
N SER A 629 -19.11 -2.04 -14.89
CA SER A 629 -18.10 -1.13 -15.47
C SER A 629 -18.59 -0.32 -16.67
N LEU A 630 -19.50 -0.87 -17.49
CA LEU A 630 -20.09 -0.19 -18.65
C LEU A 630 -21.26 0.74 -18.29
N LYS A 631 -21.82 0.63 -17.08
CA LYS A 631 -22.90 1.48 -16.57
C LYS A 631 -22.39 2.74 -15.85
N ALA A 632 -21.15 2.72 -15.39
CA ALA A 632 -20.45 3.87 -14.82
C ALA A 632 -20.20 4.93 -15.89
#